data_AF-A0A7X0RXR3-F1
#
_entry.id   AF-A0A7X0RXR3-F1
#
_cell.length_a   1.000
_cell.length_b   1.000
_cell.length_c   1.000
_cell.angle_alpha   90.00
_cell.angle_beta   90.00
_cell.angle_gamma   90.00
#
_symmetry.space_group_name_H-M   'P 1'
#
loop_
_entity.id
_entity.type
_entity.pdbx_description
1 polymer ?
#
loop_
_entity_poly.entity_id
_entity_poly.type
_entity_poly.pdbx_seq_one_letter_code
_entity_poly.pdbx_strand_id
1 'polypeptide(L)'
;MKRVRKTLLQGFVLLLLAGGLPGCGWPGDGSGAAAGPETGKPKAQPVKLVWYHHFREEGARKWLEIGTSRFSQTHPNVAFETIAADASTYASTLHNLVAVEKMPDLYMADSIFALQEFIDAGYAMDLTGLPLIEGLQDDALKGVKTADGKVWAMPFDRNGVGVFYNKAAFAEAGVARVPETWSEFLAACERLRRAGITPIAAGYKDIWTLNADIQPDVIANGVGAPSWIRDIEAGKATFAEDKGGFKGVLKRLAERFKYMGDAPFSTGWNDALKMVASGKAAMIVNGTWTVDGLRSENPDAAFGMFAFPYSEDPADARFAMKTTGGIVVNPRSPNKALALEAARSFGTPEMAEVFQTQKKGISIVPGAPISFDPAFEELDRQYLKTGRSFDYSFFYPEVINQELLAVYQNELTLFLYDPQHDVEKCIRALDEAFDRIRPRR
;
A
#
# COMPACT_ATOMS: atom_id res chain seq x y z
N MET A 1 -45.50 6.86 24.62
CA MET A 1 -45.95 6.35 25.94
C MET A 1 -44.90 5.37 26.46
N LYS A 2 -44.42 5.62 27.71
CA LYS A 2 -43.86 4.73 28.75
C LYS A 2 -43.28 3.35 28.33
N ARG A 3 -42.17 2.80 28.86
CA ARG A 3 -41.21 3.17 29.92
C ARG A 3 -40.07 2.13 29.89
N VAL A 4 -38.90 2.59 30.31
CA VAL A 4 -37.68 1.88 30.75
C VAL A 4 -37.92 0.89 31.90
N ARG A 5 -37.14 -0.21 32.00
CA ARG A 5 -36.55 -0.69 33.27
C ARG A 5 -35.43 -1.75 33.11
N LYS A 6 -34.30 -1.47 33.79
CA LYS A 6 -33.19 -2.37 34.18
C LYS A 6 -33.67 -3.41 35.21
N THR A 7 -32.97 -4.55 35.41
CA THR A 7 -32.21 -4.89 36.66
C THR A 7 -31.61 -6.32 36.70
N LEU A 8 -30.37 -6.38 37.24
CA LEU A 8 -29.74 -7.31 38.22
C LEU A 8 -29.70 -8.84 37.95
N LEU A 9 -28.55 -9.54 37.92
CA LEU A 9 -27.46 -9.81 38.92
C LEU A 9 -27.73 -11.07 39.77
N GLN A 10 -26.64 -11.82 40.04
CA GLN A 10 -26.43 -12.95 40.98
C GLN A 10 -26.69 -14.33 40.34
N GLY A 11 -25.79 -15.31 40.35
CA GLY A 11 -24.65 -15.60 41.22
C GLY A 11 -24.87 -16.98 41.83
N PHE A 12 -24.08 -18.00 41.48
CA PHE A 12 -24.08 -19.28 42.21
C PHE A 12 -22.68 -19.91 42.21
N VAL A 13 -22.09 -19.90 43.40
CA VAL A 13 -20.94 -20.73 43.81
C VAL A 13 -21.53 -22.02 44.37
N LEU A 14 -21.01 -23.19 43.97
CA LEU A 14 -21.14 -24.41 44.77
C LEU A 14 -19.80 -25.14 44.83
N LEU A 15 -19.18 -25.07 46.01
CA LEU A 15 -18.18 -25.99 46.52
C LEU A 15 -18.88 -27.29 46.94
N LEU A 16 -18.32 -28.45 46.59
CA LEU A 16 -18.57 -29.71 47.30
C LEU A 16 -17.24 -30.47 47.45
N LEU A 17 -16.88 -30.68 48.72
CA LEU A 17 -15.71 -31.37 49.24
C LEU A 17 -16.21 -32.58 50.05
N ALA A 18 -15.71 -33.78 49.75
CA ALA A 18 -15.61 -34.97 50.62
C ALA A 18 -14.76 -35.99 49.84
N GLY A 19 -13.56 -36.44 50.25
CA GLY A 19 -13.24 -37.22 51.46
C GLY A 19 -13.76 -38.65 51.28
N GLY A 20 -13.03 -39.76 51.26
CA GLY A 20 -11.65 -40.15 51.55
C GLY A 20 -11.68 -41.61 52.04
N LEU A 21 -10.65 -42.41 51.70
CA LEU A 21 -10.13 -43.65 52.34
C LEU A 21 -9.93 -44.89 51.43
N PRO A 22 -8.94 -45.76 51.77
CA PRO A 22 -8.15 -46.56 50.83
C PRO A 22 -8.53 -48.05 50.82
N GLY A 23 -8.25 -48.75 49.71
CA GLY A 23 -8.32 -50.21 49.60
C GLY A 23 -7.01 -50.80 49.10
N CYS A 24 -6.40 -51.67 49.89
CA CYS A 24 -5.18 -52.45 49.59
C CYS A 24 -5.50 -53.82 48.96
N GLY A 25 -4.53 -54.33 48.17
CA GLY A 25 -4.33 -55.76 47.82
C GLY A 25 -4.62 -56.08 46.35
N TRP A 26 -3.78 -56.75 45.54
CA TRP A 26 -2.55 -57.55 45.69
C TRP A 26 -1.90 -57.67 44.26
N PRO A 27 -0.70 -58.28 44.00
CA PRO A 27 0.22 -57.86 42.94
C PRO A 27 0.13 -58.75 41.68
N GLY A 28 0.37 -58.16 40.52
CA GLY A 28 0.56 -58.88 39.26
C GLY A 28 1.72 -58.25 38.49
N ASP A 29 2.74 -59.06 38.24
CA ASP A 29 4.00 -58.70 37.60
C ASP A 29 3.79 -58.04 36.23
N GLY A 30 4.28 -56.82 36.09
CA GLY A 30 4.34 -56.08 34.84
C GLY A 30 5.65 -55.31 34.77
N SER A 31 6.56 -55.77 33.92
CA SER A 31 7.78 -55.08 33.55
C SER A 31 7.45 -53.75 32.86
N GLY A 32 7.37 -52.67 33.65
CA GLY A 32 7.26 -51.29 33.17
C GLY A 32 8.62 -50.61 33.23
N ALA A 33 9.18 -50.30 32.07
CA ALA A 33 10.36 -49.45 31.96
C ALA A 33 10.07 -48.08 32.62
N ALA A 34 10.90 -47.69 33.58
CA ALA A 34 10.84 -46.39 34.22
C ALA A 34 11.18 -45.31 33.18
N ALA A 35 10.17 -44.55 32.75
CA ALA A 35 10.39 -43.27 32.09
C ALA A 35 10.92 -42.29 33.15
N GLY A 36 12.18 -41.89 33.01
CA GLY A 36 12.76 -40.80 33.78
C GLY A 36 12.00 -39.50 33.51
N PRO A 37 12.00 -38.53 34.45
CA PRO A 37 11.30 -37.27 34.26
C PRO A 37 11.87 -36.54 33.04
N GLU A 38 11.02 -36.29 32.03
CA GLU A 38 11.34 -35.33 30.98
C GLU A 38 11.56 -33.98 31.67
N THR A 39 12.80 -33.51 31.65
CA THR A 39 13.16 -32.15 32.00
C THR A 39 12.50 -31.23 30.99
N GLY A 40 11.27 -30.78 31.30
CA GLY A 40 10.54 -29.82 30.50
C GLY A 40 11.38 -28.56 30.30
N LYS A 41 11.61 -28.19 29.03
CA LYS A 41 12.22 -26.90 28.68
C LYS A 41 11.51 -25.79 29.48
N PRO A 42 12.24 -24.82 30.06
CA PRO A 42 11.61 -23.72 30.77
C PRO A 42 10.57 -23.06 29.87
N LYS A 43 9.32 -22.96 30.33
CA LYS A 43 8.24 -22.26 29.61
C LYS A 43 8.70 -20.82 29.40
N ALA A 44 8.94 -20.46 28.14
CA ALA A 44 9.29 -19.09 27.77
C ALA A 44 8.18 -18.13 28.26
N GLN A 45 8.58 -16.97 28.77
CA GLN A 45 7.62 -15.97 29.24
C GLN A 45 6.73 -15.49 28.09
N PRO A 46 5.43 -15.23 28.34
CA PRO A 46 4.56 -14.63 27.33
C PRO A 46 5.09 -13.28 26.85
N VAL A 47 5.17 -13.10 25.54
CA VAL A 47 5.59 -11.88 24.87
C VAL A 47 4.47 -11.41 23.96
N LYS A 48 4.15 -10.12 24.00
CA LYS A 48 3.21 -9.48 23.08
C LYS A 48 3.99 -8.57 22.13
N LEU A 49 3.95 -8.85 20.84
CA LEU A 49 4.49 -7.99 19.78
C LEU A 49 3.40 -7.06 19.26
N VAL A 50 3.64 -5.76 19.31
CA VAL A 50 2.74 -4.73 18.77
C VAL A 50 3.16 -4.39 17.34
N TRP A 51 2.22 -4.42 16.40
CA TRP A 51 2.45 -4.11 15.00
C TRP A 51 1.46 -3.04 14.51
N TYR A 52 1.96 -1.86 14.11
CA TYR A 52 1.16 -0.83 13.41
C TYR A 52 1.18 -0.95 11.88
N HIS A 53 0.02 -0.87 11.23
CA HIS A 53 -0.11 -0.89 9.77
C HIS A 53 -1.28 -0.02 9.31
N HIS A 54 -1.40 0.19 8.00
CA HIS A 54 -2.52 0.93 7.39
C HIS A 54 -3.28 0.14 6.31
N PHE A 55 -3.07 -1.19 6.23
CA PHE A 55 -3.85 -2.07 5.33
C PHE A 55 -5.37 -1.86 5.46
N ARG A 56 -6.03 -1.60 4.33
CA ARG A 56 -7.49 -1.40 4.24
C ARG A 56 -8.18 -2.61 3.63
N GLU A 57 -7.55 -3.20 2.64
CA GLU A 57 -8.05 -4.28 1.80
C GLU A 57 -8.19 -5.59 2.59
N GLU A 58 -9.25 -6.36 2.30
CA GLU A 58 -9.51 -7.63 2.98
C GLU A 58 -8.34 -8.61 2.76
N GLY A 59 -7.82 -8.69 1.54
CA GLY A 59 -6.69 -9.54 1.19
C GLY A 59 -5.42 -9.21 1.97
N ALA A 60 -5.13 -7.92 2.15
CA ALA A 60 -3.97 -7.45 2.91
C ALA A 60 -4.08 -7.79 4.41
N ARG A 61 -5.28 -7.64 4.99
CA ARG A 61 -5.53 -8.01 6.39
C ARG A 61 -5.43 -9.52 6.61
N LYS A 62 -5.92 -10.34 5.67
CA LYS A 62 -5.77 -11.81 5.71
C LYS A 62 -4.30 -12.23 5.64
N TRP A 63 -3.49 -11.58 4.79
CA TRP A 63 -2.06 -11.85 4.73
C TRP A 63 -1.37 -11.62 6.08
N LEU A 64 -1.67 -10.50 6.75
CA LEU A 64 -1.13 -10.19 8.08
C LEU A 64 -1.60 -11.20 9.14
N GLU A 65 -2.89 -11.55 9.15
CA GLU A 65 -3.47 -12.52 10.08
C GLU A 65 -2.84 -13.91 9.91
N ILE A 66 -2.72 -14.40 8.67
CA ILE A 66 -2.11 -15.70 8.38
C ILE A 66 -0.65 -15.72 8.81
N GLY A 67 0.12 -14.67 8.48
CA GLY A 67 1.54 -14.60 8.84
C GLY A 67 1.76 -14.56 10.35
N THR A 68 1.01 -13.71 11.07
CA THR A 68 1.11 -13.62 12.54
C THR A 68 0.65 -14.89 13.23
N SER A 69 -0.39 -15.57 12.71
CA SER A 69 -0.85 -16.87 13.20
C SER A 69 0.21 -17.97 13.00
N ARG A 70 0.79 -18.07 11.80
CA ARG A 70 1.89 -19.02 11.50
C ARG A 70 3.09 -18.80 12.41
N PHE A 71 3.48 -17.55 12.64
CA PHE A 71 4.57 -17.23 13.55
C PHE A 71 4.26 -17.66 14.99
N SER A 72 3.04 -17.40 15.47
CA SER A 72 2.61 -17.77 16.82
C SER A 72 2.51 -19.30 17.03
N GLN A 73 2.26 -20.08 15.96
CA GLN A 73 2.27 -21.55 16.04
C GLN A 73 3.68 -22.13 16.29
N THR A 74 4.71 -21.50 15.72
CA THR A 74 6.11 -21.90 15.97
C THR A 74 6.70 -21.22 17.22
N HIS A 75 6.06 -20.15 17.70
CA HIS A 75 6.41 -19.39 18.89
C HIS A 75 5.23 -19.30 19.87
N PRO A 76 4.87 -20.39 20.57
CA PRO A 76 3.64 -20.47 21.36
C PRO A 76 3.58 -19.51 22.56
N ASN A 77 4.69 -18.87 22.93
CA ASN A 77 4.74 -17.82 23.94
C ASN A 77 4.59 -16.40 23.36
N VAL A 78 4.47 -16.25 22.03
CA VAL A 78 4.34 -14.96 21.36
C VAL A 78 2.91 -14.76 20.86
N ALA A 79 2.35 -13.59 21.12
CA ALA A 79 1.09 -13.13 20.55
C ALA A 79 1.27 -11.77 19.88
N PHE A 80 0.44 -11.48 18.88
CA PHE A 80 0.45 -10.18 18.20
C PHE A 80 -0.73 -9.31 18.63
N GLU A 81 -0.46 -8.01 18.81
CA GLU A 81 -1.46 -6.95 18.82
C GLU A 81 -1.27 -6.12 17.55
N THR A 82 -2.12 -6.36 16.55
CA THR A 82 -2.09 -5.60 15.30
C THR A 82 -3.00 -4.37 15.42
N ILE A 83 -2.46 -3.21 15.09
CA ILE A 83 -3.16 -1.93 15.16
C ILE A 83 -3.24 -1.35 13.76
N ALA A 84 -4.46 -1.34 13.22
CA ALA A 84 -4.77 -0.72 11.94
C ALA A 84 -5.05 0.77 12.17
N ALA A 85 -4.30 1.62 11.49
CA ALA A 85 -4.53 3.06 11.41
C ALA A 85 -5.05 3.43 10.01
N ASP A 86 -5.78 4.55 9.92
CA ASP A 86 -6.22 5.04 8.63
C ASP A 86 -5.02 5.56 7.82
N ALA A 87 -4.90 5.13 6.57
CA ALA A 87 -3.79 5.50 5.69
C ALA A 87 -3.57 7.02 5.58
N SER A 88 -4.64 7.82 5.60
CA SER A 88 -4.54 9.29 5.54
C SER A 88 -3.95 9.91 6.81
N THR A 89 -4.01 9.22 7.94
CA THR A 89 -3.49 9.69 9.24
C THR A 89 -2.27 8.90 9.72
N TYR A 90 -1.83 7.89 8.94
CA TYR A 90 -0.83 6.93 9.36
C TYR A 90 0.51 7.60 9.69
N ALA A 91 1.00 8.46 8.81
CA ALA A 91 2.24 9.22 9.04
C ALA A 91 2.16 10.04 10.34
N SER A 92 1.08 10.83 10.52
CA SER A 92 0.87 11.63 11.74
C SER A 92 0.82 10.78 13.01
N THR A 93 0.24 9.58 12.92
CA THR A 93 0.19 8.62 14.03
C THR A 93 1.59 8.17 14.41
N LEU A 94 2.43 7.81 13.44
CA LEU A 94 3.82 7.42 13.72
C LEU A 94 4.63 8.57 14.33
N HIS A 95 4.51 9.80 13.82
CA HIS A 95 5.16 10.97 14.42
C HIS A 95 4.76 11.18 15.89
N ASN A 96 3.47 11.04 16.21
CA ASN A 96 3.00 11.15 17.58
C ASN A 96 3.60 10.05 18.48
N LEU A 97 3.71 8.82 17.97
CA LEU A 97 4.33 7.70 18.70
C LEU A 97 5.83 7.91 18.93
N VAL A 98 6.54 8.53 17.98
CA VAL A 98 7.93 8.98 18.17
C VAL A 98 8.01 10.04 19.28
N ALA A 99 7.15 11.07 19.23
CA ALA A 99 7.18 12.17 20.20
C ALA A 99 6.92 11.73 21.65
N VAL A 100 6.11 10.70 21.86
CA VAL A 100 5.84 10.12 23.19
C VAL A 100 6.70 8.90 23.52
N GLU A 101 7.66 8.57 22.66
CA GLU A 101 8.56 7.41 22.76
C GLU A 101 7.84 6.05 22.89
N LYS A 102 6.69 5.87 22.25
CA LYS A 102 5.87 4.64 22.27
C LYS A 102 5.77 3.95 20.91
N MET A 103 6.83 4.01 20.10
CA MET A 103 6.88 3.29 18.83
C MET A 103 6.68 1.77 19.03
N PRO A 104 5.92 1.10 18.16
CA PRO A 104 5.62 -0.34 18.27
C PRO A 104 6.86 -1.20 18.00
N ASP A 105 6.75 -2.52 18.20
CA ASP A 105 7.82 -3.46 17.85
C ASP A 105 8.04 -3.52 16.34
N LEU A 106 6.94 -3.47 15.59
CA LEU A 106 6.89 -3.50 14.13
C LEU A 106 5.98 -2.38 13.61
N TYR A 107 6.37 -1.75 12.51
CA TYR A 107 5.50 -0.82 11.79
C TYR A 107 5.75 -0.87 10.30
N MET A 108 4.74 -0.49 9.52
CA MET A 108 4.81 -0.46 8.07
C MET A 108 5.39 0.86 7.56
N ALA A 109 6.15 0.80 6.47
CA ALA A 109 6.60 1.96 5.70
C ALA A 109 6.16 1.82 4.24
N ASP A 110 5.64 2.87 3.62
CA ASP A 110 5.36 2.87 2.16
C ASP A 110 6.58 3.25 1.32
N SER A 111 7.52 3.96 1.95
CA SER A 111 8.82 4.31 1.41
C SER A 111 9.74 4.62 2.58
N ILE A 112 10.98 4.14 2.54
CA ILE A 112 11.95 4.49 3.58
C ILE A 112 12.35 5.98 3.54
N PHE A 113 12.26 6.61 2.37
CA PHE A 113 12.62 8.02 2.18
C PHE A 113 11.65 8.97 2.90
N ALA A 114 10.40 8.54 3.09
CA ALA A 114 9.42 9.29 3.90
C ALA A 114 9.68 9.16 5.41
N LEU A 115 10.57 8.26 5.85
CA LEU A 115 10.83 7.95 7.26
C LEU A 115 12.27 8.26 7.69
N GLN A 116 12.99 9.09 6.92
CA GLN A 116 14.40 9.41 7.21
C GLN A 116 14.59 9.91 8.65
N GLU A 117 13.69 10.75 9.15
CA GLU A 117 13.78 11.25 10.53
C GLU A 117 13.62 10.13 11.59
N PHE A 118 12.91 9.04 11.28
CA PHE A 118 12.74 7.91 12.19
C PHE A 118 13.99 7.04 12.22
N ILE A 119 14.68 6.92 11.08
CA ILE A 119 16.01 6.30 10.99
C ILE A 119 16.99 7.11 11.84
N ASP A 120 17.03 8.42 11.65
CA ASP A 120 17.93 9.33 12.38
C ASP A 120 17.65 9.31 13.89
N ALA A 121 16.38 9.18 14.29
CA ALA A 121 15.95 9.04 15.69
C ALA A 121 16.14 7.63 16.29
N GLY A 122 16.67 6.67 15.50
CA GLY A 122 16.98 5.31 15.96
C GLY A 122 15.76 4.39 16.12
N TYR A 123 14.69 4.62 15.37
CA TYR A 123 13.47 3.78 15.38
C TYR A 123 13.42 2.74 14.26
N ALA A 124 14.39 2.71 13.34
CA ALA A 124 14.51 1.69 12.31
C ALA A 124 15.80 0.86 12.51
N MET A 125 15.69 -0.46 12.40
CA MET A 125 16.83 -1.37 12.48
C MET A 125 17.53 -1.48 11.13
N ASP A 126 18.86 -1.43 11.13
CA ASP A 126 19.67 -1.76 9.95
C ASP A 126 19.63 -3.28 9.72
N LEU A 127 19.10 -3.68 8.56
CA LEU A 127 18.91 -5.06 8.11
C LEU A 127 19.99 -5.51 7.11
N THR A 128 20.97 -4.65 6.84
CA THR A 128 22.06 -4.92 5.88
C THR A 128 22.85 -6.15 6.31
N GLY A 129 23.20 -7.01 5.35
CA GLY A 129 23.98 -8.24 5.60
C GLY A 129 23.18 -9.40 6.18
N LEU A 130 21.86 -9.27 6.37
CA LEU A 130 21.02 -10.42 6.68
C LEU A 130 20.92 -11.34 5.44
N PRO A 131 21.05 -12.67 5.56
CA PRO A 131 21.04 -13.57 4.41
C PRO A 131 19.79 -13.45 3.51
N LEU A 132 18.64 -13.15 4.11
CA LEU A 132 17.40 -12.93 3.36
C LEU A 132 17.48 -11.66 2.50
N ILE A 133 18.13 -10.60 2.99
CA ILE A 133 18.32 -9.35 2.27
C ILE A 133 19.38 -9.51 1.16
N GLU A 134 20.48 -10.21 1.44
CA GLU A 134 21.52 -10.51 0.45
C GLU A 134 21.03 -11.41 -0.69
N GLY A 135 20.01 -12.23 -0.43
CA GLY A 135 19.35 -13.05 -1.45
C GLY A 135 18.39 -12.28 -2.37
N LEU A 136 18.09 -11.01 -2.07
CA LEU A 136 17.24 -10.16 -2.91
C LEU A 136 18.04 -9.51 -4.01
N GLN A 137 17.41 -9.31 -5.17
CA GLN A 137 17.99 -8.53 -6.25
C GLN A 137 18.08 -7.04 -5.85
N ASP A 138 19.01 -6.30 -6.44
CA ASP A 138 19.22 -4.89 -6.08
C ASP A 138 18.00 -4.01 -6.35
N ASP A 139 17.20 -4.33 -7.38
CA ASP A 139 15.95 -3.64 -7.68
C ASP A 139 14.91 -3.83 -6.57
N ALA A 140 14.86 -5.02 -5.97
CA ALA A 140 14.01 -5.37 -4.84
C ALA A 140 14.33 -4.61 -3.54
N LEU A 141 15.45 -3.88 -3.49
CA LEU A 141 15.89 -3.14 -2.32
C LEU A 141 15.69 -1.63 -2.45
N LYS A 142 15.43 -1.09 -3.65
CA LYS A 142 15.47 0.36 -3.90
C LYS A 142 14.50 1.20 -3.05
N GLY A 143 13.36 0.63 -2.65
CA GLY A 143 12.36 1.29 -1.80
C GLY A 143 12.67 1.26 -0.30
N VAL A 144 13.66 0.45 0.10
CA VAL A 144 14.03 0.19 1.49
C VAL A 144 15.52 0.46 1.78
N LYS A 145 16.30 0.82 0.75
CA LYS A 145 17.74 1.06 0.80
C LYS A 145 18.05 2.55 0.71
N THR A 146 18.73 3.10 1.71
CA THR A 146 19.19 4.49 1.73
C THR A 146 20.44 4.69 0.87
N ALA A 147 20.80 5.95 0.59
CA ALA A 147 21.93 6.30 -0.27
C ALA A 147 23.30 5.82 0.27
N ASP A 148 23.42 5.59 1.58
CA ASP A 148 24.61 4.99 2.22
C ASP A 148 24.66 3.45 2.10
N GLY A 149 23.72 2.85 1.37
CA GLY A 149 23.67 1.42 1.08
C GLY A 149 22.95 0.57 2.14
N LYS A 150 22.43 1.19 3.20
CA LYS A 150 21.76 0.47 4.29
C LYS A 150 20.31 0.14 3.98
N VAL A 151 19.87 -1.04 4.37
CA VAL A 151 18.49 -1.51 4.25
C VAL A 151 17.77 -1.38 5.59
N TRP A 152 16.64 -0.68 5.64
CA TRP A 152 15.98 -0.31 6.90
C TRP A 152 14.59 -0.91 7.11
N ALA A 153 14.10 -1.66 6.14
CA ALA A 153 12.83 -2.36 6.23
C ALA A 153 12.90 -3.69 5.47
N MET A 154 12.17 -4.69 5.95
CA MET A 154 12.02 -5.95 5.22
C MET A 154 11.05 -5.73 4.05
N PRO A 155 11.51 -5.77 2.79
CA PRO A 155 10.63 -5.56 1.66
C PRO A 155 9.79 -6.83 1.44
N PHE A 156 8.55 -6.64 1.01
CA PHE A 156 7.66 -7.76 0.65
C PHE A 156 6.79 -7.47 -0.58
N ASP A 157 6.70 -6.20 -1.01
CA ASP A 157 5.76 -5.74 -2.02
C ASP A 157 6.44 -4.82 -3.06
N ARG A 158 6.13 -5.06 -4.32
CA ARG A 158 6.43 -4.18 -5.45
C ARG A 158 5.11 -3.68 -6.03
N ASN A 159 4.94 -2.38 -6.15
CA ASN A 159 3.74 -1.80 -6.75
C ASN A 159 4.08 -0.96 -7.96
N GLY A 160 3.11 -0.79 -8.85
CA GLY A 160 3.25 0.11 -9.98
C GLY A 160 1.98 0.89 -10.22
N VAL A 161 2.08 1.93 -11.05
CA VAL A 161 0.96 2.83 -11.31
C VAL A 161 0.77 3.01 -12.81
N GLY A 162 -0.49 3.13 -13.21
CA GLY A 162 -0.88 3.17 -14.62
C GLY A 162 -2.39 3.17 -14.75
N VAL A 163 -2.90 2.50 -15.77
CA VAL A 163 -4.34 2.46 -16.06
C VAL A 163 -4.82 1.01 -15.99
N PHE A 164 -5.71 0.72 -15.05
CA PHE A 164 -6.51 -0.50 -15.09
C PHE A 164 -7.67 -0.32 -16.05
N TYR A 165 -8.00 -1.38 -16.79
CA TYR A 165 -9.14 -1.34 -17.70
C TYR A 165 -9.92 -2.66 -17.75
N ASN A 166 -11.20 -2.54 -18.08
CA ASN A 166 -12.09 -3.65 -18.38
C ASN A 166 -12.00 -4.01 -19.86
N LYS A 167 -11.50 -5.22 -20.17
CA LYS A 167 -11.26 -5.69 -21.54
C LYS A 167 -12.56 -5.82 -22.34
N ALA A 168 -13.66 -6.20 -21.69
CA ALA A 168 -14.96 -6.32 -22.36
C ALA A 168 -15.49 -4.93 -22.77
N ALA A 169 -15.38 -3.93 -21.89
CA ALA A 169 -15.76 -2.55 -22.21
C ALA A 169 -14.94 -1.97 -23.39
N PHE A 170 -13.64 -2.27 -23.44
CA PHE A 170 -12.79 -1.89 -24.58
C PHE A 170 -13.23 -2.57 -25.87
N ALA A 171 -13.50 -3.88 -25.82
CA ALA A 171 -13.96 -4.64 -26.98
C ALA A 171 -15.31 -4.12 -27.49
N GLU A 172 -16.26 -3.84 -26.61
CA GLU A 172 -17.58 -3.27 -26.94
C GLU A 172 -17.47 -1.92 -27.66
N ALA A 173 -16.55 -1.06 -27.22
CA ALA A 173 -16.28 0.21 -27.87
C ALA A 173 -15.35 0.12 -29.11
N GLY A 174 -14.95 -1.09 -29.52
CA GLY A 174 -14.06 -1.30 -30.67
C GLY A 174 -12.64 -0.77 -30.44
N VAL A 175 -12.15 -0.76 -29.19
CA VAL A 175 -10.77 -0.44 -28.82
C VAL A 175 -9.96 -1.73 -28.78
N ALA A 176 -9.31 -2.07 -29.90
CA ALA A 176 -8.64 -3.35 -30.08
C ALA A 176 -7.27 -3.47 -29.38
N ARG A 177 -6.64 -2.33 -29.06
CA ARG A 177 -5.35 -2.25 -28.37
C ARG A 177 -5.38 -1.16 -27.31
N VAL A 178 -4.60 -1.34 -26.26
CA VAL A 178 -4.36 -0.28 -25.27
C VAL A 178 -3.63 0.90 -25.94
N PRO A 179 -3.93 2.15 -25.56
CA PRO A 179 -3.30 3.33 -26.15
C PRO A 179 -1.85 3.48 -25.66
N GLU A 180 -0.94 3.85 -26.57
CA GLU A 180 0.48 4.11 -26.26
C GLU A 180 0.85 5.59 -26.34
N THR A 181 -0.03 6.43 -26.87
CA THR A 181 0.14 7.89 -26.95
C THR A 181 -1.04 8.62 -26.32
N TRP A 182 -0.82 9.88 -25.96
CA TRP A 182 -1.86 10.72 -25.37
C TRP A 182 -3.06 10.89 -26.32
N SER A 183 -2.79 11.16 -27.59
CA SER A 183 -3.84 11.22 -28.63
C SER A 183 -4.62 9.91 -28.78
N GLU A 184 -3.96 8.75 -28.71
CA GLU A 184 -4.66 7.46 -28.71
C GLU A 184 -5.51 7.24 -27.46
N PHE A 185 -5.05 7.71 -26.30
CA PHE A 185 -5.80 7.61 -25.05
C PHE A 185 -7.09 8.43 -25.11
N LEU A 186 -7.03 9.67 -25.59
CA LEU A 186 -8.22 10.49 -25.82
C LEU A 186 -9.14 9.86 -26.88
N ALA A 187 -8.59 9.30 -27.96
CA ALA A 187 -9.37 8.61 -28.98
C ALA A 187 -10.09 7.36 -28.45
N ALA A 188 -9.46 6.60 -27.54
CA ALA A 188 -10.09 5.50 -26.83
C ALA A 188 -11.24 6.01 -25.95
N CYS A 189 -11.03 7.11 -25.21
CA CYS A 189 -12.07 7.73 -24.40
C CYS A 189 -13.28 8.17 -25.26
N GLU A 190 -13.04 8.74 -26.43
CA GLU A 190 -14.10 9.12 -27.38
C GLU A 190 -14.88 7.93 -27.93
N ARG A 191 -14.23 6.78 -28.14
CA ARG A 191 -14.91 5.54 -28.56
C ARG A 191 -15.79 4.99 -27.45
N LEU A 192 -15.26 4.93 -26.23
CA LEU A 192 -15.98 4.47 -25.03
C LEU A 192 -17.22 5.33 -24.77
N ARG A 193 -17.07 6.66 -24.81
CA ARG A 193 -18.20 7.58 -24.65
C ARG A 193 -19.27 7.38 -25.71
N ARG A 194 -18.88 7.19 -26.98
CA ARG A 194 -19.84 6.91 -28.07
C ARG A 194 -20.56 5.57 -27.92
N ALA A 195 -19.96 4.60 -27.24
CA ALA A 195 -20.59 3.33 -26.87
C ALA A 195 -21.48 3.44 -25.61
N GLY A 196 -21.61 4.62 -25.00
CA GLY A 196 -22.38 4.81 -23.77
C GLY A 196 -21.67 4.30 -22.51
N ILE A 197 -20.38 4.01 -22.59
CA ILE A 197 -19.54 3.56 -21.47
C ILE A 197 -18.80 4.77 -20.90
N THR A 198 -18.78 4.92 -19.57
CA THR A 198 -17.98 5.97 -18.92
C THR A 198 -16.50 5.67 -19.17
N PRO A 199 -15.72 6.54 -19.83
CA PRO A 199 -14.35 6.19 -20.15
C PRO A 199 -13.47 5.95 -18.92
N ILE A 200 -13.51 6.88 -17.95
CA ILE A 200 -12.66 6.84 -16.75
C ILE A 200 -13.57 6.94 -15.51
N ALA A 201 -13.49 5.95 -14.63
CA ALA A 201 -14.09 6.05 -13.30
C ALA A 201 -13.23 6.95 -12.40
N ALA A 202 -13.87 7.81 -11.61
CA ALA A 202 -13.22 8.67 -10.65
C ALA A 202 -13.96 8.59 -9.31
N GLY A 203 -13.22 8.34 -8.23
CA GLY A 203 -13.72 8.16 -6.87
C GLY A 203 -13.26 9.27 -5.92
N TYR A 204 -13.20 10.52 -6.39
CA TYR A 204 -12.51 11.63 -5.73
C TYR A 204 -13.17 12.09 -4.41
N LYS A 205 -14.35 11.57 -4.03
CA LYS A 205 -14.86 11.73 -2.66
C LYS A 205 -13.82 11.26 -1.64
N ASP A 206 -13.11 10.18 -1.96
CA ASP A 206 -11.94 9.74 -1.22
C ASP A 206 -10.70 10.40 -1.85
N ILE A 207 -10.28 11.56 -1.32
CA ILE A 207 -9.31 12.47 -1.96
C ILE A 207 -7.96 11.83 -2.35
N TRP A 208 -7.55 10.77 -1.65
CA TRP A 208 -6.34 10.02 -1.99
C TRP A 208 -6.39 9.43 -3.41
N THR A 209 -7.59 9.17 -3.94
CA THR A 209 -7.76 8.65 -5.32
C THR A 209 -7.44 9.70 -6.37
N LEU A 210 -7.62 11.00 -6.09
CA LEU A 210 -7.16 12.08 -6.96
C LEU A 210 -5.62 12.12 -7.01
N ASN A 211 -4.98 11.93 -5.86
CA ASN A 211 -3.52 11.81 -5.78
C ASN A 211 -3.03 10.58 -6.58
N ALA A 212 -3.69 9.43 -6.44
CA ALA A 212 -3.35 8.21 -7.17
C ALA A 212 -3.58 8.35 -8.69
N ASP A 213 -4.61 9.10 -9.11
CA ASP A 213 -4.93 9.34 -10.51
C ASP A 213 -3.90 10.25 -11.20
N ILE A 214 -3.44 11.32 -10.54
CA ILE A 214 -2.42 12.24 -11.09
C ILE A 214 -0.99 11.66 -11.02
N GLN A 215 -0.75 10.73 -10.10
CA GLN A 215 0.58 10.19 -9.77
C GLN A 215 1.33 9.56 -10.96
N PRO A 216 0.75 8.72 -11.84
CA PRO A 216 1.48 8.16 -12.99
C PRO A 216 2.09 9.23 -13.89
N ASP A 217 1.38 10.34 -14.09
CA ASP A 217 1.83 11.44 -14.94
C ASP A 217 2.95 12.24 -14.25
N VAL A 218 2.77 12.56 -12.96
CA VAL A 218 3.81 13.20 -12.14
C VAL A 218 5.09 12.36 -12.12
N ILE A 219 4.99 11.04 -11.98
CA ILE A 219 6.14 10.13 -12.00
C ILE A 219 6.81 10.15 -13.37
N ALA A 220 6.05 10.00 -14.45
CA ALA A 220 6.62 9.93 -15.79
C ALA A 220 7.40 11.20 -16.17
N ASN A 221 6.92 12.38 -15.78
CA ASN A 221 7.60 13.66 -16.05
C ASN A 221 8.69 13.98 -15.00
N GLY A 222 8.46 13.63 -13.74
CA GLY A 222 9.28 14.04 -12.60
C GLY A 222 10.42 13.08 -12.23
N VAL A 223 10.43 11.84 -12.75
CA VAL A 223 11.45 10.85 -12.38
C VAL A 223 12.88 11.29 -12.71
N GLY A 224 13.06 12.18 -13.70
CA GLY A 224 14.36 12.80 -14.01
C GLY A 224 14.82 13.87 -13.01
N ALA A 225 13.92 14.32 -12.12
CA ALA A 225 14.15 15.34 -11.10
C ALA A 225 13.72 14.82 -9.71
N PRO A 226 14.43 13.82 -9.14
CA PRO A 226 13.92 13.02 -8.03
C PRO A 226 13.70 13.77 -6.72
N SER A 227 14.39 14.90 -6.53
CA SER A 227 14.21 15.77 -5.36
C SER A 227 13.14 16.84 -5.54
N TRP A 228 12.53 16.99 -6.71
CA TRP A 228 11.77 18.18 -7.07
C TRP A 228 10.62 18.53 -6.10
N ILE A 229 9.74 17.58 -5.77
CA ILE A 229 8.66 17.80 -4.79
C ILE A 229 9.23 18.14 -3.41
N ARG A 230 10.34 17.51 -3.02
CA ARG A 230 10.98 17.73 -1.72
C ARG A 230 11.69 19.07 -1.64
N ASP A 231 12.28 19.52 -2.73
CA ASP A 231 12.88 20.84 -2.86
C ASP A 231 11.80 21.93 -2.82
N ILE A 232 10.62 21.70 -3.42
CA ILE A 232 9.45 22.59 -3.28
C ILE A 232 9.01 22.69 -1.81
N GLU A 233 8.80 21.56 -1.13
CA GLU A 233 8.41 21.56 0.29
C GLU A 233 9.47 22.21 1.19
N ALA A 234 10.76 22.08 0.83
CA ALA A 234 11.87 22.70 1.54
C ALA A 234 12.09 24.18 1.17
N GLY A 235 11.32 24.73 0.21
CA GLY A 235 11.47 26.11 -0.27
C GLY A 235 12.73 26.38 -1.08
N LYS A 236 13.30 25.35 -1.71
CA LYS A 236 14.48 25.41 -2.60
C LYS A 236 14.11 25.45 -4.09
N ALA A 237 12.84 25.22 -4.41
CA ALA A 237 12.27 25.25 -5.75
C ALA A 237 10.80 25.69 -5.67
N THR A 238 10.19 25.96 -6.81
CA THR A 238 8.75 26.29 -6.93
C THR A 238 8.07 25.42 -7.98
N PHE A 239 6.75 25.37 -7.96
CA PHE A 239 5.98 24.75 -9.04
C PHE A 239 6.13 25.54 -10.35
N ALA A 240 6.27 26.88 -10.28
CA ALA A 240 6.47 27.72 -11.46
C ALA A 240 7.78 27.45 -12.23
N GLU A 241 8.84 26.98 -11.56
CA GLU A 241 10.08 26.53 -12.22
C GLU A 241 9.87 25.30 -13.12
N ASP A 242 8.81 24.53 -12.88
CA ASP A 242 8.35 23.39 -13.70
C ASP A 242 9.41 22.31 -13.98
N LYS A 243 10.40 22.14 -13.09
CA LYS A 243 11.46 21.13 -13.22
C LYS A 243 10.95 19.69 -13.35
N GLY A 244 9.75 19.41 -12.84
CA GLY A 244 9.08 18.11 -12.98
C GLY A 244 7.97 18.06 -14.03
N GLY A 245 7.81 19.07 -14.89
CA GLY A 245 6.81 19.09 -15.96
C GLY A 245 5.35 19.13 -15.48
N PHE A 246 5.10 19.67 -14.30
CA PHE A 246 3.78 19.75 -13.66
C PHE A 246 2.75 20.51 -14.48
N LYS A 247 3.16 21.56 -15.21
CA LYS A 247 2.23 22.29 -16.09
C LYS A 247 1.63 21.37 -17.15
N GLY A 248 2.42 20.43 -17.69
CA GLY A 248 1.94 19.40 -18.61
C GLY A 248 0.98 18.42 -17.95
N VAL A 249 1.30 18.00 -16.72
CA VAL A 249 0.44 17.14 -15.90
C VAL A 249 -0.93 17.78 -15.68
N LEU A 250 -0.98 19.06 -15.28
CA LEU A 250 -2.24 19.79 -15.05
C LEU A 250 -3.07 19.88 -16.35
N LYS A 251 -2.44 20.14 -17.50
CA LYS A 251 -3.15 20.17 -18.79
C LYS A 251 -3.81 18.83 -19.10
N ARG A 252 -3.05 17.72 -19.00
CA ARG A 252 -3.56 16.37 -19.24
C ARG A 252 -4.64 15.97 -18.24
N LEU A 253 -4.51 16.36 -16.97
CA LEU A 253 -5.54 16.17 -15.96
C LEU A 253 -6.85 16.87 -16.35
N ALA A 254 -6.81 18.14 -16.76
CA ALA A 254 -7.99 18.89 -17.20
C ALA A 254 -8.61 18.33 -18.50
N GLU A 255 -7.79 17.84 -19.42
CA GLU A 255 -8.27 17.19 -20.66
C GLU A 255 -9.01 15.90 -20.36
N ARG A 256 -8.43 15.00 -19.54
CA ARG A 256 -9.06 13.71 -19.21
C ARG A 256 -10.24 13.82 -18.26
N PHE A 257 -10.31 14.88 -17.45
CA PHE A 257 -11.44 15.12 -16.54
C PHE A 257 -12.78 15.16 -17.27
N LYS A 258 -12.80 15.60 -18.54
CA LYS A 258 -13.99 15.61 -19.42
C LYS A 258 -14.53 14.21 -19.77
N TYR A 259 -13.77 13.17 -19.49
CA TYR A 259 -14.10 11.78 -19.76
C TYR A 259 -14.39 10.98 -18.49
N MET A 260 -14.46 11.66 -17.35
CA MET A 260 -14.92 11.09 -16.10
C MET A 260 -16.45 11.14 -16.02
N GLY A 261 -17.06 10.34 -15.13
CA GLY A 261 -18.50 10.40 -14.88
C GLY A 261 -18.95 11.75 -14.29
N ASP A 262 -20.26 12.00 -14.24
CA ASP A 262 -20.83 13.32 -13.93
C ASP A 262 -20.50 13.89 -12.53
N ALA A 263 -20.11 13.04 -11.58
CA ALA A 263 -19.96 13.43 -10.17
C ALA A 263 -18.67 12.85 -9.53
N PRO A 264 -17.47 13.14 -10.08
CA PRO A 264 -16.23 12.51 -9.64
C PRO A 264 -15.92 12.77 -8.16
N PHE A 265 -16.24 13.97 -7.65
CA PHE A 265 -16.06 14.36 -6.24
C PHE A 265 -17.15 13.85 -5.28
N SER A 266 -18.25 13.29 -5.80
CA SER A 266 -19.32 12.68 -4.98
C SER A 266 -19.27 11.16 -4.99
N THR A 267 -18.65 10.56 -6.01
CA THR A 267 -18.42 9.12 -6.13
C THR A 267 -17.29 8.68 -5.19
N GLY A 268 -17.55 7.67 -4.37
CA GLY A 268 -16.52 7.04 -3.52
C GLY A 268 -15.69 6.01 -4.27
N TRP A 269 -14.53 5.66 -3.70
CA TRP A 269 -13.61 4.67 -4.25
C TRP A 269 -14.29 3.33 -4.57
N ASN A 270 -15.06 2.78 -3.61
CA ASN A 270 -15.73 1.50 -3.80
C ASN A 270 -16.81 1.55 -4.90
N ASP A 271 -17.46 2.70 -5.10
CA ASP A 271 -18.43 2.86 -6.19
C ASP A 271 -17.73 2.97 -7.54
N ALA A 272 -16.59 3.66 -7.60
CA ALA A 272 -15.74 3.69 -8.81
C ALA A 272 -15.23 2.28 -9.19
N LEU A 273 -14.82 1.47 -8.21
CA LEU A 273 -14.45 0.07 -8.41
C LEU A 273 -15.60 -0.75 -9.01
N LYS A 274 -16.81 -0.63 -8.46
CA LYS A 274 -18.02 -1.28 -9.01
C LYS A 274 -18.29 -0.92 -10.46
N MET A 275 -18.13 0.36 -10.80
CA MET A 275 -18.34 0.84 -12.17
C MET A 275 -17.38 0.15 -13.15
N VAL A 276 -16.10 0.03 -12.80
CA VAL A 276 -15.09 -0.63 -13.63
C VAL A 276 -15.32 -2.15 -13.68
N ALA A 277 -15.59 -2.75 -12.52
CA ALA A 277 -15.81 -4.18 -12.38
C ALA A 277 -17.05 -4.67 -13.18
N SER A 278 -18.08 -3.83 -13.29
CA SER A 278 -19.27 -4.12 -14.10
C SER A 278 -19.16 -3.67 -15.56
N GLY A 279 -18.06 -3.01 -15.96
CA GLY A 279 -17.89 -2.44 -17.31
C GLY A 279 -18.72 -1.17 -17.59
N LYS A 280 -19.42 -0.61 -16.58
CA LYS A 280 -20.11 0.69 -16.71
C LYS A 280 -19.12 1.84 -16.89
N ALA A 281 -17.94 1.69 -16.30
CA ALA A 281 -16.76 2.44 -16.64
C ALA A 281 -15.69 1.50 -17.22
N ALA A 282 -14.88 2.02 -18.14
CA ALA A 282 -13.89 1.20 -18.84
C ALA A 282 -12.51 1.23 -18.17
N MET A 283 -12.11 2.36 -17.59
CA MET A 283 -10.79 2.56 -17.02
C MET A 283 -10.83 3.15 -15.62
N ILE A 284 -9.74 2.94 -14.87
CA ILE A 284 -9.41 3.71 -13.66
C ILE A 284 -7.90 3.89 -13.59
N VAL A 285 -7.46 5.13 -13.39
CA VAL A 285 -6.04 5.45 -13.28
C VAL A 285 -5.67 5.33 -11.81
N ASN A 286 -4.81 4.36 -11.49
CA ASN A 286 -4.43 4.05 -10.11
C ASN A 286 -3.25 3.06 -10.10
N GLY A 287 -2.94 2.49 -8.94
CA GLY A 287 -1.89 1.50 -8.78
C GLY A 287 -2.35 0.05 -8.76
N THR A 288 -1.38 -0.85 -8.88
CA THR A 288 -1.52 -2.33 -8.91
C THR A 288 -2.37 -2.87 -7.76
N TRP A 289 -2.41 -2.21 -6.60
CA TRP A 289 -3.25 -2.54 -5.45
C TRP A 289 -4.76 -2.52 -5.74
N THR A 290 -5.18 -1.85 -6.82
CA THR A 290 -6.59 -1.76 -7.25
C THR A 290 -7.23 -3.12 -7.59
N VAL A 291 -6.42 -4.09 -8.00
CA VAL A 291 -6.91 -5.40 -8.47
C VAL A 291 -7.72 -6.15 -7.40
N ASP A 292 -7.37 -6.04 -6.11
CA ASP A 292 -8.08 -6.73 -5.03
C ASP A 292 -9.51 -6.22 -4.90
N GLY A 293 -9.68 -4.90 -4.95
CA GLY A 293 -10.99 -4.25 -4.95
C GLY A 293 -11.82 -4.62 -6.18
N LEU A 294 -11.22 -4.63 -7.37
CA LEU A 294 -11.92 -5.03 -8.60
C LEU A 294 -12.38 -6.49 -8.55
N ARG A 295 -11.53 -7.40 -8.05
CA ARG A 295 -11.85 -8.82 -7.90
C ARG A 295 -12.91 -9.10 -6.86
N SER A 296 -12.92 -8.31 -5.78
CA SER A 296 -13.96 -8.38 -4.75
C SER A 296 -15.34 -8.00 -5.29
N GLU A 297 -15.40 -7.05 -6.24
CA GLU A 297 -16.65 -6.65 -6.89
C GLU A 297 -17.05 -7.57 -8.04
N ASN A 298 -16.10 -8.04 -8.84
CA ASN A 298 -16.35 -9.00 -9.92
C ASN A 298 -15.13 -9.94 -10.14
N PRO A 299 -15.17 -11.18 -9.63
CA PRO A 299 -14.03 -12.09 -9.74
C PRO A 299 -13.76 -12.53 -11.18
N ASP A 300 -14.79 -12.60 -12.03
CA ASP A 300 -14.74 -13.21 -13.37
C ASP A 300 -14.44 -12.19 -14.49
N ALA A 301 -14.52 -10.89 -14.20
CA ALA A 301 -14.27 -9.85 -15.20
C ALA A 301 -12.83 -9.90 -15.74
N ALA A 302 -12.70 -9.74 -17.05
CA ALA A 302 -11.39 -9.68 -17.69
C ALA A 302 -10.81 -8.26 -17.56
N PHE A 303 -9.85 -8.09 -16.65
CA PHE A 303 -9.10 -6.85 -16.50
C PHE A 303 -7.74 -6.92 -17.20
N GLY A 304 -7.17 -5.76 -17.47
CA GLY A 304 -5.76 -5.59 -17.83
C GLY A 304 -5.22 -4.30 -17.25
N MET A 305 -3.92 -4.08 -17.42
CA MET A 305 -3.25 -2.86 -16.97
C MET A 305 -2.21 -2.43 -18.02
N PHE A 306 -2.16 -1.13 -18.31
CA PHE A 306 -1.21 -0.54 -19.25
C PHE A 306 -0.56 0.72 -18.69
N ALA A 307 0.58 1.12 -19.27
CA ALA A 307 1.32 2.31 -18.86
C ALA A 307 0.51 3.58 -19.14
N PHE A 308 0.68 4.62 -18.33
CA PHE A 308 0.01 5.89 -18.59
C PHE A 308 0.66 6.61 -19.80
N PRO A 309 -0.07 6.83 -20.91
CA PRO A 309 0.53 7.32 -22.15
C PRO A 309 0.59 8.86 -22.17
N TYR A 310 1.53 9.42 -21.42
CA TYR A 310 1.60 10.87 -21.15
C TYR A 310 2.17 11.72 -22.30
N SER A 311 2.69 11.11 -23.36
CA SER A 311 3.35 11.77 -24.50
C SER A 311 2.84 11.24 -25.85
N GLU A 312 3.33 11.82 -26.95
CA GLU A 312 3.06 11.37 -28.33
C GLU A 312 4.11 10.39 -28.86
N ASP A 313 5.13 10.06 -28.08
CA ASP A 313 6.11 9.02 -28.42
C ASP A 313 5.70 7.70 -27.73
N PRO A 314 5.32 6.65 -28.48
CA PRO A 314 5.00 5.33 -27.92
C PRO A 314 6.14 4.71 -27.07
N ALA A 315 7.39 5.14 -27.29
CA ALA A 315 8.54 4.69 -26.49
C ALA A 315 8.46 5.19 -25.03
N ASP A 316 7.74 6.28 -24.78
CA ASP A 316 7.54 6.85 -23.44
C ASP A 316 6.44 6.14 -22.64
N ALA A 317 5.60 5.33 -23.29
CA ALA A 317 4.62 4.47 -22.63
C ALA A 317 5.32 3.30 -21.92
N ARG A 318 6.00 3.64 -20.82
CA ARG A 318 6.72 2.73 -19.95
C ARG A 318 6.01 2.65 -18.61
N PHE A 319 5.95 1.45 -18.08
CA PHE A 319 5.23 1.21 -16.83
C PHE A 319 6.07 1.61 -15.61
N ALA A 320 5.51 2.47 -14.75
CA ALA A 320 6.18 2.93 -13.55
C ALA A 320 6.03 1.89 -12.42
N MET A 321 7.15 1.33 -11.97
CA MET A 321 7.23 0.36 -10.87
C MET A 321 8.06 0.92 -9.72
N LYS A 322 7.72 0.60 -8.47
CA LYS A 322 8.59 0.81 -7.32
C LYS A 322 8.60 -0.42 -6.43
N THR A 323 9.73 -0.63 -5.79
CA THR A 323 9.77 -1.37 -4.54
C THR A 323 9.09 -0.48 -3.50
N THR A 324 8.06 -1.00 -2.83
CA THR A 324 7.44 -0.25 -1.73
C THR A 324 8.39 -0.22 -0.53
N GLY A 325 8.00 0.43 0.56
CA GLY A 325 8.70 0.23 1.81
C GLY A 325 8.50 -1.21 2.33
N GLY A 326 8.50 -1.38 3.64
CA GLY A 326 8.54 -2.71 4.21
C GLY A 326 8.09 -2.75 5.65
N ILE A 327 8.35 -3.89 6.27
CA ILE A 327 8.18 -4.08 7.70
C ILE A 327 9.42 -3.50 8.36
N VAL A 328 9.25 -2.40 9.10
CA VAL A 328 10.31 -1.76 9.88
C VAL A 328 10.32 -2.38 11.27
N VAL A 329 11.50 -2.80 11.71
CA VAL A 329 11.74 -3.34 13.05
C VAL A 329 12.28 -2.22 13.93
N ASN A 330 11.64 -1.97 15.07
CA ASN A 330 12.09 -0.97 16.03
C ASN A 330 13.24 -1.51 16.91
N PRO A 331 14.49 -1.02 16.79
CA PRO A 331 15.62 -1.52 17.57
C PRO A 331 15.58 -1.07 19.04
N ARG A 332 14.70 -0.12 19.40
CA ARG A 332 14.44 0.31 20.78
C ARG A 332 13.43 -0.61 21.49
N SER A 333 12.76 -1.51 20.77
CA SER A 333 11.88 -2.51 21.38
C SER A 333 12.66 -3.46 22.32
N PRO A 334 12.09 -3.81 23.49
CA PRO A 334 12.64 -4.89 24.33
C PRO A 334 12.54 -6.27 23.65
N ASN A 335 11.65 -6.43 22.66
CA ASN A 335 11.39 -7.67 21.93
C ASN A 335 12.02 -7.70 20.53
N LYS A 336 12.97 -6.79 20.23
CA LYS A 336 13.53 -6.59 18.88
C LYS A 336 14.03 -7.85 18.18
N ALA A 337 14.55 -8.85 18.91
CA ALA A 337 14.99 -10.12 18.32
C ALA A 337 13.81 -10.93 17.76
N LEU A 338 12.73 -11.04 18.54
CA LEU A 338 11.48 -11.70 18.11
C LEU A 338 10.78 -10.88 17.01
N ALA A 339 10.81 -9.55 17.10
CA ALA A 339 10.28 -8.67 16.06
C ALA A 339 11.04 -8.86 14.73
N LEU A 340 12.37 -8.94 14.76
CA LEU A 340 13.18 -9.23 13.57
C LEU A 340 12.86 -10.61 12.99
N GLU A 341 12.72 -11.64 13.83
CA GLU A 341 12.33 -12.97 13.38
C GLU A 341 10.94 -12.99 12.73
N ALA A 342 9.98 -12.28 13.34
CA ALA A 342 8.65 -12.11 12.78
C ALA A 342 8.72 -11.40 11.42
N ALA A 343 9.42 -10.27 11.30
CA ALA A 343 9.58 -9.56 10.03
C ALA A 343 10.18 -10.46 8.94
N ARG A 344 11.21 -11.27 9.28
CA ARG A 344 11.81 -12.23 8.34
C ARG A 344 10.83 -13.31 7.87
N SER A 345 9.93 -13.77 8.73
CA SER A 345 8.94 -14.79 8.34
C SER A 345 7.97 -14.31 7.25
N PHE A 346 7.78 -13.00 7.09
CA PHE A 346 6.95 -12.42 6.02
C PHE A 346 7.66 -12.32 4.68
N GLY A 347 9.00 -12.43 4.64
CA GLY A 347 9.79 -12.39 3.41
C GLY A 347 10.07 -13.77 2.79
N THR A 348 9.40 -14.84 3.23
CA THR A 348 9.61 -16.19 2.69
C THR A 348 8.75 -16.47 1.44
N PRO A 349 9.12 -17.44 0.59
CA PRO A 349 8.32 -17.83 -0.57
C PRO A 349 6.87 -18.23 -0.21
N GLU A 350 6.66 -18.89 0.92
CA GLU A 350 5.33 -19.30 1.37
C GLU A 350 4.46 -18.09 1.74
N MET A 351 5.07 -17.04 2.32
CA MET A 351 4.34 -15.79 2.60
C MET A 351 4.16 -14.94 1.36
N ALA A 352 5.05 -15.04 0.35
CA ALA A 352 4.84 -14.45 -0.96
C ALA A 352 3.63 -15.07 -1.69
N GLU A 353 3.46 -16.38 -1.62
CA GLU A 353 2.28 -17.05 -2.18
C GLU A 353 0.99 -16.60 -1.46
N VAL A 354 1.00 -16.52 -0.12
CA VAL A 354 -0.15 -15.99 0.64
C VAL A 354 -0.42 -14.53 0.25
N PHE A 355 0.63 -13.72 0.09
CA PHE A 355 0.51 -12.33 -0.33
C PHE A 355 -0.18 -12.20 -1.69
N GLN A 356 0.27 -12.97 -2.68
CA GLN A 356 -0.29 -12.96 -4.03
C GLN A 356 -1.70 -13.54 -4.09
N THR A 357 -1.99 -14.61 -3.34
CA THR A 357 -3.31 -15.24 -3.36
C THR A 357 -4.37 -14.43 -2.62
N GLN A 358 -4.01 -13.81 -1.49
CA GLN A 358 -4.94 -13.04 -0.66
C GLN A 358 -4.97 -11.56 -1.06
N LYS A 359 -3.83 -10.85 -1.01
CA LYS A 359 -3.76 -9.40 -1.28
C LYS A 359 -3.75 -9.07 -2.77
N LYS A 360 -3.44 -10.05 -3.62
CA LYS A 360 -3.29 -9.83 -5.07
C LYS A 360 -2.21 -8.79 -5.43
N GLY A 361 -1.22 -8.60 -4.55
CA GLY A 361 -0.08 -7.71 -4.79
C GLY A 361 1.08 -8.44 -5.47
N ILE A 362 2.00 -7.71 -6.10
CA ILE A 362 3.20 -8.28 -6.71
C ILE A 362 4.26 -8.44 -5.61
N SER A 363 4.62 -9.69 -5.31
CA SER A 363 5.65 -9.97 -4.30
C SER A 363 7.05 -9.62 -4.81
N ILE A 364 7.89 -9.13 -3.91
CA ILE A 364 9.31 -8.88 -4.13
C ILE A 364 10.18 -10.16 -3.98
N VAL A 365 9.61 -11.21 -3.38
CA VAL A 365 10.35 -12.42 -3.02
C VAL A 365 10.78 -13.16 -4.29
N PRO A 366 12.07 -13.54 -4.41
CA PRO A 366 12.58 -14.22 -5.60
C PRO A 366 11.76 -15.46 -5.96
N GLY A 367 11.43 -15.59 -7.25
CA GLY A 367 10.68 -16.73 -7.78
C GLY A 367 9.16 -16.60 -7.69
N ALA A 368 8.62 -15.58 -7.02
CA ALA A 368 7.18 -15.33 -7.03
C ALA A 368 6.71 -14.92 -8.45
N PRO A 369 5.73 -15.61 -9.05
CA PRO A 369 5.29 -15.30 -10.41
C PRO A 369 4.47 -14.02 -10.42
N ILE A 370 4.59 -13.15 -11.44
CA ILE A 370 3.69 -12.00 -11.63
C ILE A 370 2.34 -12.42 -12.20
N SER A 371 2.28 -13.56 -12.90
CA SER A 371 1.07 -14.12 -13.52
C SER A 371 0.10 -14.78 -12.52
N PHE A 372 0.15 -14.42 -11.24
CA PHE A 372 -0.78 -14.95 -10.22
C PHE A 372 -2.22 -14.44 -10.41
N ASP A 373 -2.40 -13.32 -11.12
CA ASP A 373 -3.69 -12.82 -11.57
C ASP A 373 -3.61 -12.47 -13.08
N PRO A 374 -4.59 -12.92 -13.91
CA PRO A 374 -4.62 -12.62 -15.34
C PRO A 374 -4.61 -11.12 -15.68
N ALA A 375 -5.00 -10.24 -14.75
CA ALA A 375 -4.93 -8.80 -14.92
C ALA A 375 -3.48 -8.30 -15.14
N PHE A 376 -2.48 -9.01 -14.61
CA PHE A 376 -1.07 -8.65 -14.71
C PHE A 376 -0.33 -9.33 -15.87
N GLU A 377 -0.96 -10.23 -16.64
CA GLU A 377 -0.31 -10.88 -17.77
C GLU A 377 0.13 -9.89 -18.84
N GLU A 378 -0.69 -8.87 -19.11
CA GLU A 378 -0.34 -7.82 -20.06
C GLU A 378 0.79 -6.94 -19.53
N LEU A 379 0.73 -6.58 -18.25
CA LEU A 379 1.81 -5.87 -17.56
C LEU A 379 3.15 -6.61 -17.71
N ASP A 380 3.16 -7.91 -17.38
CA ASP A 380 4.36 -8.75 -17.43
C ASP A 380 4.90 -8.89 -18.87
N ARG A 381 4.03 -9.26 -19.82
CA ARG A 381 4.40 -9.53 -21.20
C ARG A 381 4.80 -8.27 -21.97
N GLN A 382 4.09 -7.16 -21.82
CA GLN A 382 4.33 -5.95 -22.61
C GLN A 382 5.38 -5.02 -22.00
N TYR A 383 5.53 -5.01 -20.66
CA TYR A 383 6.36 -4.01 -19.98
C TYR A 383 7.51 -4.59 -19.16
N LEU A 384 7.26 -5.61 -18.33
CA LEU A 384 8.28 -6.11 -17.42
C LEU A 384 9.33 -6.97 -18.16
N LYS A 385 8.90 -7.94 -18.96
CA LYS A 385 9.80 -8.83 -19.73
C LYS A 385 10.48 -8.15 -20.92
N THR A 386 9.94 -7.04 -21.41
CA THR A 386 10.48 -6.28 -22.55
C THR A 386 11.39 -5.13 -22.13
N GLY A 387 11.50 -4.84 -20.83
CA GLY A 387 12.21 -3.67 -20.33
C GLY A 387 11.48 -2.34 -20.55
N ARG A 388 10.23 -2.32 -21.03
CA ARG A 388 9.37 -1.12 -21.10
C ARG A 388 8.77 -0.76 -19.74
N SER A 389 9.55 -0.85 -18.68
CA SER A 389 9.22 -0.34 -17.34
C SER A 389 10.38 0.47 -16.79
N PHE A 390 10.12 1.29 -15.77
CA PHE A 390 11.16 2.01 -15.05
C PHE A 390 10.89 2.01 -13.55
N ASP A 391 11.97 2.06 -12.79
CA ASP A 391 11.89 2.18 -11.34
C ASP A 391 11.75 3.65 -10.94
N TYR A 392 10.79 3.95 -10.06
CA TYR A 392 10.64 5.27 -9.45
C TYR A 392 10.82 5.25 -7.93
N SER A 393 11.43 4.20 -7.36
CA SER A 393 11.57 4.04 -5.91
C SER A 393 12.30 5.20 -5.23
N PHE A 394 13.19 5.87 -5.97
CA PHE A 394 13.97 7.03 -5.53
C PHE A 394 13.24 8.38 -5.73
N PHE A 395 12.10 8.38 -6.43
CA PHE A 395 11.25 9.54 -6.61
C PHE A 395 10.01 9.40 -5.74
N TYR A 396 9.83 10.33 -4.80
CA TYR A 396 8.63 10.39 -3.98
C TYR A 396 7.68 11.44 -4.57
N PRO A 397 6.60 11.03 -5.28
CA PRO A 397 5.74 11.94 -6.04
C PRO A 397 4.73 12.70 -5.17
N GLU A 398 4.72 12.46 -3.86
CA GLU A 398 3.72 12.97 -2.92
C GLU A 398 4.30 14.06 -2.02
N VAL A 399 3.45 15.02 -1.66
CA VAL A 399 3.74 16.04 -0.63
C VAL A 399 3.62 15.36 0.74
N ILE A 400 4.70 15.36 1.53
CA ILE A 400 4.78 14.66 2.82
C ILE A 400 4.17 15.50 3.94
N ASN A 401 4.47 16.81 3.95
CA ASN A 401 3.96 17.71 4.97
C ASN A 401 2.44 17.83 4.83
N GLN A 402 1.71 17.52 5.92
CA GLN A 402 0.26 17.38 5.88
C GLN A 402 -0.47 18.69 5.60
N GLU A 403 0.05 19.83 6.08
CA GLU A 403 -0.56 21.14 5.79
C GLU A 403 -0.37 21.52 4.32
N LEU A 404 0.84 21.28 3.78
CA LEU A 404 1.12 21.47 2.36
C LEU A 404 0.32 20.50 1.47
N LEU A 405 0.15 19.25 1.91
CA LEU A 405 -0.64 18.25 1.19
C LEU A 405 -2.11 18.64 1.12
N ALA A 406 -2.69 19.14 2.23
CA ALA A 406 -4.06 19.61 2.26
C ALA A 406 -4.27 20.79 1.29
N VAL A 407 -3.32 21.73 1.24
CA VAL A 407 -3.33 22.82 0.25
C VAL A 407 -3.21 22.27 -1.17
N TYR A 408 -2.27 21.37 -1.42
CA TYR A 408 -2.07 20.77 -2.73
C TYR A 408 -3.35 20.11 -3.25
N GLN A 409 -4.02 19.31 -2.41
CA GLN A 409 -5.29 18.67 -2.73
C GLN A 409 -6.41 19.68 -2.97
N ASN A 410 -6.46 20.75 -2.18
CA ASN A 410 -7.44 21.82 -2.35
C ASN A 410 -7.27 22.54 -3.69
N GLU A 411 -6.04 22.93 -4.04
CA GLU A 411 -5.77 23.61 -5.32
C GLU A 411 -6.04 22.71 -6.52
N LEU A 412 -5.71 21.42 -6.45
CA LEU A 412 -6.11 20.45 -7.49
C LEU A 412 -7.63 20.30 -7.61
N THR A 413 -8.35 20.32 -6.49
CA THR A 413 -9.81 20.28 -6.49
C THR A 413 -10.39 21.54 -7.13
N LEU A 414 -9.88 22.72 -6.77
CA LEU A 414 -10.30 23.99 -7.37
C LEU A 414 -9.97 24.04 -8.86
N PHE A 415 -8.80 23.58 -9.27
CA PHE A 415 -8.40 23.47 -10.68
C PHE A 415 -9.38 22.65 -11.53
N LEU A 416 -9.95 21.59 -10.96
CA LEU A 416 -10.92 20.74 -11.64
C LEU A 416 -12.37 21.28 -11.57
N TYR A 417 -12.71 22.02 -10.52
CA TYR A 417 -14.09 22.45 -10.25
C TYR A 417 -14.41 23.87 -10.74
N ASP A 418 -13.45 24.81 -10.63
CA ASP A 418 -13.61 26.20 -11.05
C ASP A 418 -13.06 26.37 -12.49
N PRO A 419 -13.92 26.62 -13.51
CA PRO A 419 -13.46 26.83 -14.88
C PRO A 419 -12.52 28.03 -15.06
N GLN A 420 -12.46 28.95 -14.09
CA GLN A 420 -11.51 30.08 -14.08
C GLN A 420 -10.17 29.72 -13.43
N HIS A 421 -10.05 28.53 -12.83
CA HIS A 421 -8.85 28.04 -12.19
C HIS A 421 -7.97 27.30 -13.20
N ASP A 422 -7.35 28.07 -14.09
CA ASP A 422 -6.45 27.51 -15.11
C ASP A 422 -5.10 27.03 -14.55
N VAL A 423 -4.26 26.47 -15.42
CA VAL A 423 -2.95 25.93 -15.07
C VAL A 423 -2.07 26.98 -14.38
N GLU A 424 -2.03 28.20 -14.90
CA GLU A 424 -1.16 29.24 -14.36
C GLU A 424 -1.69 29.77 -13.02
N LYS A 425 -3.02 29.83 -12.84
CA LYS A 425 -3.63 30.17 -11.54
C LYS A 425 -3.37 29.09 -10.50
N CYS A 426 -3.48 27.81 -10.85
CA CYS A 426 -3.16 26.69 -9.95
C CYS A 426 -1.71 26.73 -9.49
N ILE A 427 -0.76 26.88 -10.42
CA ILE A 427 0.66 26.99 -10.11
C ILE A 427 0.95 28.14 -9.16
N ARG A 428 0.41 29.34 -9.43
CA ARG A 428 0.60 30.51 -8.55
C ARG A 428 0.00 30.28 -7.16
N ALA A 429 -1.22 29.73 -7.09
CA ALA A 429 -1.89 29.48 -5.82
C ALA A 429 -1.13 28.46 -4.95
N LEU A 430 -0.60 27.40 -5.58
CA LEU A 430 0.28 26.44 -4.92
C LEU A 430 1.54 27.10 -4.38
N ASP A 431 2.27 27.86 -5.20
CA ASP A 431 3.50 28.53 -4.78
C ASP A 431 3.26 29.51 -3.62
N GLU A 432 2.24 30.37 -3.73
CA GLU A 432 1.86 31.33 -2.68
C GLU A 432 1.46 30.64 -1.37
N ALA A 433 0.68 29.56 -1.46
CA ALA A 433 0.20 28.85 -0.29
C ALA A 433 1.33 28.05 0.39
N PHE A 434 2.23 27.43 -0.39
CA PHE A 434 3.41 26.75 0.13
C PHE A 434 4.37 27.74 0.80
N ASP A 435 4.62 28.90 0.20
CA ASP A 435 5.44 29.97 0.80
C ASP A 435 4.87 30.46 2.13
N ARG A 436 3.54 30.54 2.25
CA ARG A 436 2.86 31.00 3.48
C ARG A 436 2.96 30.00 4.64
N ILE A 437 2.90 28.70 4.35
CA ILE A 437 2.88 27.63 5.36
C ILE A 437 4.28 27.29 5.86
N ARG A 438 5.29 27.39 5.00
CA ARG A 438 6.67 27.05 5.38
C ARG A 438 7.11 27.83 6.62
N PRO A 439 7.75 27.18 7.62
CA PRO A 439 8.34 27.89 8.74
C PRO A 439 9.32 28.94 8.21
N ARG A 440 9.08 30.21 8.53
CA ARG A 440 10.05 31.27 8.23
C ARG A 440 11.34 30.93 8.99
N ARG A 441 12.41 30.61 8.24
CA ARG A 441 13.73 30.36 8.80
C ARG A 441 14.39 31.64 9.28
#